data_AF-A0A9W6SL83-F1
#
_entry.id   AF-A0A9W6SL83-F1
#
_cell.length_a   1.000
_cell.length_b   1.000
_cell.length_c   1.000
_cell.angle_alpha   90.00
_cell.angle_beta   90.00
_cell.angle_gamma   90.00
#
_symmetry.space_group_name_H-M   'P 1'
#
loop_
_entity.id
_entity.type
_entity.pdbx_description
1 polymer ?
#
loop_
_entity_poly.entity_id
_entity_poly.type
_entity_poly.pdbx_seq_one_letter_code
_entity_poly.pdbx_strand_id
1 'polypeptide(L)'
;MERRKKAYFGLLTLLAVSVLLVTATGVYLLMTDASDESHPPADAPSDLCAIVGDDLAASLVPRASRSTGSVYSQGPDAACQWDSAEPGSGDYGSLWVRILRYGQVSGEDGSSYADGVFGDDCDAIVSNYQATTTGGLGDEACVATETSGTGGTAFADLVVRHGADIVWVRYYVNPGAGVDVRQRVVDVAARVLAGV
;
A
#
# COMPACT_ATOMS: atom_id res chain seq x y z
N MET A 1 32.08 -22.21 -63.57
CA MET A 1 32.40 -22.18 -62.12
C MET A 1 31.58 -21.15 -61.31
N GLU A 2 30.88 -20.20 -61.92
CA GLU A 2 30.12 -19.16 -61.17
C GLU A 2 28.82 -19.61 -60.47
N ARG A 3 28.12 -20.63 -60.98
CA ARG A 3 26.82 -21.04 -60.40
C ARG A 3 26.94 -21.70 -59.01
N ARG A 4 28.08 -22.30 -58.68
CA ARG A 4 28.30 -22.92 -57.35
C ARG A 4 28.53 -21.87 -56.24
N LYS A 5 29.07 -20.70 -56.56
CA LYS A 5 29.31 -19.63 -55.57
C LYS A 5 28.01 -18.98 -55.08
N LYS A 6 27.01 -18.83 -55.95
CA LYS A 6 25.70 -18.24 -55.59
C LYS A 6 24.88 -19.13 -54.65
N ALA A 7 24.95 -20.45 -54.81
CA ALA A 7 24.24 -21.40 -53.95
C ALA A 7 24.80 -21.44 -52.52
N TYR A 8 26.13 -21.37 -52.37
CA TYR A 8 26.78 -21.33 -51.04
C TYR A 8 26.48 -20.04 -50.29
N PHE A 9 26.41 -18.91 -50.99
CA PHE A 9 26.14 -17.62 -50.36
C PHE A 9 24.72 -17.53 -49.78
N GLY A 10 23.72 -18.08 -50.47
CA GLY A 10 22.34 -18.11 -49.99
C GLY A 10 22.11 -19.07 -48.81
N LEU A 11 22.84 -20.19 -48.77
CA LEU A 11 22.77 -21.13 -47.65
C LEU A 11 23.43 -20.56 -46.38
N LEU A 12 24.55 -19.86 -46.53
CA LEU A 12 25.27 -19.22 -45.42
C LEU A 12 24.47 -18.06 -44.81
N THR A 13 23.78 -17.24 -45.61
CA THR A 13 22.92 -16.19 -45.07
C THR A 13 21.69 -16.76 -44.36
N LEU A 14 21.07 -17.83 -44.88
CA LEU A 14 19.96 -18.49 -44.20
C LEU A 14 20.41 -19.04 -42.83
N LEU A 15 21.54 -19.74 -42.77
CA LEU A 15 22.12 -20.23 -41.52
C LEU A 15 22.44 -19.11 -40.53
N ALA A 16 23.05 -18.01 -40.99
CA ALA A 16 23.36 -16.87 -40.14
C ALA A 16 22.10 -16.22 -39.55
N VAL A 17 21.04 -16.08 -40.35
CA VAL A 17 19.75 -15.53 -39.89
C VAL A 17 19.09 -16.49 -38.89
N SER A 18 19.11 -17.81 -39.15
CA SER A 18 18.57 -18.80 -38.22
C SER A 18 19.29 -18.78 -36.88
N VAL A 19 20.63 -18.70 -36.88
CA VAL A 19 21.42 -18.61 -35.65
C VAL A 19 21.10 -17.32 -34.91
N LEU A 20 21.04 -16.18 -35.60
CA LEU A 20 20.69 -14.88 -35.00
C LEU A 20 19.30 -14.89 -34.37
N LEU A 21 18.30 -15.46 -35.06
CA LEU A 21 16.94 -15.58 -34.54
C LEU A 21 16.89 -16.46 -33.30
N VAL A 22 17.55 -17.64 -33.32
CA VAL A 22 17.59 -18.53 -32.16
C VAL A 22 18.31 -17.88 -30.98
N THR A 23 19.42 -17.18 -31.22
CA THR A 23 20.13 -16.45 -30.15
C THR A 23 19.32 -15.27 -29.62
N ALA A 24 18.63 -14.52 -30.48
CA ALA A 24 17.81 -13.39 -30.05
C ALA A 24 16.60 -13.85 -29.24
N THR A 25 15.93 -14.93 -29.67
CA THR A 25 14.83 -15.53 -28.93
C THR A 25 15.32 -16.14 -27.61
N GLY A 26 16.48 -16.80 -27.60
CA GLY A 26 17.06 -17.35 -26.37
C GLY A 26 17.47 -16.28 -25.36
N VAL A 27 18.07 -15.17 -25.81
CA VAL A 27 18.41 -14.02 -24.96
C VAL A 27 17.13 -13.32 -24.47
N TYR A 28 16.12 -13.18 -25.33
CA TYR A 28 14.82 -12.61 -24.95
C TYR A 28 14.12 -13.45 -23.87
N LEU A 29 14.09 -14.78 -24.04
CA LEU A 29 13.51 -15.70 -23.06
C LEU A 29 14.28 -15.70 -21.74
N LEU A 30 15.61 -15.64 -21.77
CA LEU A 30 16.44 -15.53 -20.56
C LEU A 30 16.26 -14.19 -19.84
N MET A 31 16.02 -13.10 -20.59
CA MET A 31 15.72 -11.79 -20.01
C MET A 31 14.32 -11.75 -19.39
N THR A 32 13.33 -12.45 -19.96
CA THR A 32 11.98 -12.55 -19.37
C THR A 32 11.95 -13.50 -18.17
N ASP A 33 12.68 -14.63 -18.21
CA ASP A 33 12.78 -15.54 -17.04
C ASP A 33 13.48 -14.84 -15.87
N ALA A 34 14.56 -14.08 -16.14
CA ALA A 34 15.25 -13.31 -15.11
C ALA A 34 14.41 -12.14 -14.56
N SER A 35 13.45 -11.60 -15.33
CA SER A 35 12.51 -10.59 -14.83
C SER A 35 11.34 -11.18 -14.05
N ASP A 36 10.92 -12.41 -14.36
CA ASP A 36 9.82 -13.08 -13.66
C ASP A 36 10.24 -13.66 -12.28
N GLU A 37 11.55 -13.78 -12.00
CA GLU A 37 12.04 -14.50 -10.82
C GLU A 37 12.32 -13.68 -9.55
N SER A 38 12.18 -12.34 -9.49
CA SER A 38 12.95 -11.61 -8.45
C SER A 38 12.34 -10.48 -7.61
N HIS A 39 11.02 -10.28 -7.54
CA HIS A 39 10.47 -9.30 -6.57
C HIS A 39 9.22 -9.79 -5.85
N PRO A 40 9.34 -10.73 -4.89
CA PRO A 40 8.24 -11.02 -3.98
C PRO A 40 7.82 -9.73 -3.26
N PRO A 41 6.53 -9.59 -2.90
CA PRO A 41 6.09 -8.50 -2.05
C PRO A 41 7.01 -8.36 -0.83
N ALA A 42 7.41 -7.14 -0.50
CA ALA A 42 8.12 -6.93 0.75
C ALA A 42 7.22 -7.43 1.88
N ASP A 43 7.75 -8.28 2.76
CA ASP A 43 6.97 -8.73 3.91
C ASP A 43 6.51 -7.50 4.71
N ALA A 44 5.24 -7.50 5.10
CA ALA A 44 4.73 -6.54 6.05
C ALA A 44 5.49 -6.66 7.38
N PRO A 45 5.55 -5.57 8.16
CA PRO A 45 6.17 -5.62 9.47
C PRO A 45 5.52 -6.70 10.34
N SER A 46 6.35 -7.54 10.97
CA SER A 46 5.89 -8.67 11.77
C SER A 46 4.96 -8.30 12.94
N ASP A 47 5.03 -7.04 13.39
CA ASP A 47 4.11 -6.46 14.36
C ASP A 47 3.83 -4.98 14.03
N LEU A 48 2.85 -4.74 13.17
CA LEU A 48 2.36 -3.39 12.85
C LEU A 48 1.87 -2.65 14.11
N CYS A 49 1.31 -3.36 15.09
CA CYS A 49 0.84 -2.74 16.32
C CYS A 49 1.99 -2.15 17.13
N ALA A 50 3.14 -2.84 17.17
CA ALA A 50 4.34 -2.34 17.83
C ALA A 50 4.91 -1.08 17.15
N ILE A 51 4.82 -0.99 15.82
CA ILE A 51 5.26 0.21 15.07
C ILE A 51 4.43 1.43 15.46
N VAL A 52 3.10 1.30 15.40
CA VAL A 52 2.19 2.39 15.80
C VAL A 52 2.41 2.74 17.28
N GLY A 53 2.54 1.73 18.14
CA GLY A 53 2.82 1.90 19.56
C GLY A 53 1.57 2.09 20.41
N ASP A 54 1.54 1.43 21.56
CA ASP A 54 0.42 1.55 22.52
C ASP A 54 0.34 2.94 23.15
N ASP A 55 1.44 3.69 23.21
CA ASP A 55 1.50 5.06 23.71
C ASP A 55 0.76 6.03 22.78
N LEU A 56 1.02 5.93 21.47
CA LEU A 56 0.29 6.70 20.46
C LEU A 56 -1.18 6.31 20.48
N ALA A 57 -1.50 5.02 20.43
CA ALA A 57 -2.88 4.54 20.46
C ALA A 57 -3.65 5.00 21.71
N ALA A 58 -3.03 4.93 22.90
CA ALA A 58 -3.64 5.41 24.14
C ALA A 58 -3.86 6.93 24.18
N SER A 59 -3.06 7.70 23.43
CA SER A 59 -3.27 9.14 23.29
C SER A 59 -4.42 9.52 22.35
N LEU A 60 -4.83 8.58 21.47
CA LEU A 60 -5.85 8.79 20.44
C LEU A 60 -7.20 8.16 20.81
N VAL A 61 -7.18 6.95 21.36
CA VAL A 61 -8.37 6.17 21.66
C VAL A 61 -8.58 6.15 23.19
N PRO A 62 -9.71 6.66 23.70
CA PRO A 62 -10.02 6.59 25.12
C PRO A 62 -9.99 5.15 25.62
N ARG A 63 -9.19 4.87 26.66
CA ARG A 63 -9.07 3.52 27.24
C ARG A 63 -8.75 2.47 26.15
N ALA A 64 -7.80 2.81 25.27
CA ALA A 64 -7.39 1.98 24.14
C ALA A 64 -7.04 0.56 24.59
N SER A 65 -7.61 -0.42 23.92
CA SER A 65 -7.26 -1.83 24.03
C SER A 65 -7.11 -2.41 22.63
N ARG A 66 -6.10 -3.25 22.43
CA ARG A 66 -5.90 -3.92 21.14
C ARG A 66 -7.09 -4.84 20.86
N SER A 67 -7.68 -4.69 19.68
CA SER A 67 -8.70 -5.60 19.20
C SER A 67 -8.09 -6.96 18.91
N THR A 68 -8.76 -8.04 19.29
CA THR A 68 -8.27 -9.41 19.03
C THR A 68 -8.66 -9.94 17.65
N GLY A 69 -9.64 -9.30 16.97
CA GLY A 69 -10.22 -9.79 15.71
C GLY A 69 -9.59 -9.25 14.43
N SER A 70 -8.92 -8.08 14.50
CA SER A 70 -8.44 -7.34 13.32
C SER A 70 -6.92 -7.10 13.34
N VAL A 71 -6.19 -7.86 14.16
CA VAL A 71 -4.73 -7.76 14.28
C VAL A 71 -4.09 -8.96 13.61
N TYR A 72 -3.31 -8.73 12.55
CA TYR A 72 -2.57 -9.78 11.85
C TYR A 72 -1.35 -9.22 11.12
N SER A 73 -0.41 -10.10 10.79
CA SER A 73 0.69 -9.84 9.86
C SER A 73 0.94 -11.13 9.08
N GLN A 74 0.62 -11.13 7.78
CA GLN A 74 0.70 -12.30 6.92
C GLN A 74 1.21 -11.91 5.53
N GLY A 75 2.45 -12.33 5.23
CA GLY A 75 3.11 -11.96 3.98
C GLY A 75 3.14 -10.44 3.81
N PRO A 76 2.60 -9.87 2.71
CA PRO A 76 2.61 -8.43 2.45
C PRO A 76 1.57 -7.61 3.20
N ASP A 77 0.65 -8.24 3.93
CA ASP A 77 -0.48 -7.55 4.56
C ASP A 77 -0.39 -7.62 6.08
N ALA A 78 -0.46 -6.46 6.74
CA ALA A 78 -0.62 -6.38 8.18
C ALA A 78 -1.69 -5.37 8.54
N ALA A 79 -2.48 -5.71 9.56
CA ALA A 79 -3.47 -4.81 10.14
C ALA A 79 -3.34 -4.78 11.65
N CYS A 80 -3.68 -3.63 12.22
CA CYS A 80 -3.80 -3.44 13.65
C CYS A 80 -5.02 -2.58 13.98
N GLN A 81 -5.64 -2.85 15.13
CA GLN A 81 -6.78 -2.08 15.60
C GLN A 81 -6.75 -1.91 17.12
N TRP A 82 -7.10 -0.70 17.56
CA TRP A 82 -7.41 -0.39 18.96
C TRP A 82 -8.83 0.13 19.05
N ASP A 83 -9.55 -0.36 20.05
CA ASP A 83 -10.90 0.08 20.39
C ASP A 83 -10.95 0.45 21.87
N SER A 84 -11.85 1.36 22.22
CA SER A 84 -12.16 1.64 23.63
C SER A 84 -12.68 0.38 24.35
N ALA A 85 -12.10 0.06 25.50
CA ALA A 85 -12.57 -1.03 26.35
C ALA A 85 -13.98 -0.72 26.92
N GLU A 86 -14.99 -1.43 26.44
CA GLU A 86 -16.44 -1.42 26.74
C GLU A 86 -17.17 -0.05 26.94
N PRO A 87 -18.40 0.07 26.39
CA PRO A 87 -19.21 1.29 26.47
C PRO A 87 -19.84 1.45 27.87
N GLY A 88 -19.60 2.60 28.49
CA GLY A 88 -20.19 2.95 29.78
C GLY A 88 -19.91 4.38 30.21
N SER A 89 -18.76 4.93 29.79
CA SER A 89 -18.48 6.36 29.83
C SER A 89 -18.72 6.96 28.45
N GLY A 90 -19.22 8.20 28.41
CA GLY A 90 -19.58 8.89 27.16
C GLY A 90 -18.42 9.15 26.19
N ASP A 91 -17.23 8.62 26.47
CA ASP A 91 -16.03 8.68 25.63
C ASP A 91 -15.68 7.29 25.05
N TYR A 92 -15.51 7.23 23.74
CA TYR A 92 -15.16 6.01 23.03
C TYR A 92 -14.47 6.35 21.71
N GLY A 93 -13.73 5.40 21.14
CA GLY A 93 -13.05 5.60 19.87
C GLY A 93 -12.52 4.29 19.30
N SER A 94 -12.02 4.39 18.07
CA SER A 94 -11.37 3.31 17.35
C SER A 94 -10.24 3.88 16.48
N LEU A 95 -9.15 3.13 16.40
CA LEU A 95 -8.05 3.37 15.47
C LEU A 95 -7.80 2.06 14.74
N TRP A 96 -7.96 2.06 13.42
CA TRP A 96 -7.63 0.95 12.55
C TRP A 96 -6.52 1.37 11.58
N VAL A 97 -5.52 0.51 11.44
CA VAL A 97 -4.35 0.74 10.59
C VAL A 97 -4.10 -0.52 9.78
N ARG A 98 -3.84 -0.37 8.49
CA ARG A 98 -3.42 -1.48 7.63
C ARG A 98 -2.27 -1.02 6.74
N ILE A 99 -1.32 -1.90 6.49
CA ILE A 99 -0.33 -1.75 5.43
C ILE A 99 -0.40 -2.94 4.50
N LEU A 100 -0.37 -2.67 3.20
CA LEU A 100 -0.21 -3.66 2.16
C LEU A 100 0.98 -3.28 1.29
N ARG A 101 1.92 -4.20 1.14
CA ARG A 101 3.16 -3.98 0.41
C ARG A 101 3.14 -4.77 -0.87
N TYR A 102 3.14 -4.12 -2.03
CA TYR A 102 3.10 -4.80 -3.31
C TYR A 102 4.51 -5.18 -3.78
N GLY A 103 4.66 -6.42 -4.24
CA GLY A 103 5.80 -6.86 -5.04
C GLY A 103 5.46 -6.76 -6.51
N GLN A 104 6.06 -7.59 -7.36
CA GLN A 104 5.58 -7.71 -8.72
C GLN A 104 4.25 -8.48 -8.76
N VAL A 105 3.25 -7.96 -9.46
CA VAL A 105 1.92 -8.59 -9.60
C VAL A 105 1.63 -8.79 -11.08
N SER A 106 1.52 -10.05 -11.51
CA SER A 106 1.20 -10.40 -12.91
C SER A 106 2.17 -9.78 -13.95
N GLY A 107 3.44 -9.60 -13.59
CA GLY A 107 4.46 -8.99 -14.45
C GLY A 107 4.55 -7.47 -14.37
N GLU A 108 3.58 -6.80 -13.73
CA GLU A 108 3.60 -5.36 -13.46
C GLU A 108 4.35 -5.05 -12.17
N ASP A 109 5.04 -3.90 -12.15
CA ASP A 109 5.71 -3.44 -10.94
C ASP A 109 4.69 -3.11 -9.83
N GLY A 110 5.06 -3.39 -8.58
CA GLY A 110 4.18 -3.20 -7.44
C GLY A 110 3.74 -1.76 -7.22
N SER A 111 4.57 -0.79 -7.64
CA SER A 111 4.22 0.63 -7.58
C SER A 111 3.05 0.99 -8.50
N SER A 112 2.98 0.41 -9.70
CA SER A 112 1.88 0.60 -10.64
C SER A 112 0.60 -0.01 -10.11
N TYR A 113 0.70 -1.17 -9.45
CA TYR A 113 -0.46 -1.78 -8.79
C TYR A 113 -0.93 -0.96 -7.58
N ALA A 114 0.02 -0.48 -6.77
CA ALA A 114 -0.26 0.42 -5.65
C ALA A 114 -0.92 1.72 -6.12
N ASP A 115 -0.49 2.28 -7.25
CA ASP A 115 -1.08 3.48 -7.84
C ASP A 115 -2.56 3.28 -8.20
N GLY A 116 -2.90 2.15 -8.85
CA GLY A 116 -4.29 1.80 -9.15
C GLY A 116 -5.15 1.64 -7.89
N VAL A 117 -4.64 0.94 -6.88
CA VAL A 117 -5.33 0.72 -5.59
C VAL A 117 -5.53 2.03 -4.84
N PHE A 118 -4.50 2.89 -4.80
CA PHE A 118 -4.61 4.23 -4.23
C PHE A 118 -5.68 5.07 -4.92
N GLY A 119 -5.73 5.04 -6.25
CA GLY A 119 -6.75 5.71 -7.04
C GLY A 119 -8.16 5.26 -6.68
N ASP A 120 -8.40 3.95 -6.68
CA ASP A 120 -9.70 3.35 -6.35
C ASP A 120 -10.14 3.69 -4.91
N ASP A 121 -9.21 3.60 -3.95
CA ASP A 121 -9.52 3.90 -2.54
C ASP A 121 -9.74 5.39 -2.31
N CYS A 122 -8.97 6.27 -2.96
CA CYS A 122 -9.20 7.70 -2.87
C CYS A 122 -10.54 8.09 -3.50
N ASP A 123 -10.90 7.51 -4.64
CA ASP A 123 -12.22 7.71 -5.27
C ASP A 123 -13.34 7.23 -4.36
N ALA A 124 -13.16 6.10 -3.66
CA ALA A 124 -14.11 5.61 -2.66
C ALA A 124 -14.23 6.57 -1.47
N ILE A 125 -13.12 7.12 -0.96
CA ILE A 125 -13.13 8.10 0.13
C ILE A 125 -13.83 9.40 -0.33
N VAL A 126 -13.55 9.91 -1.53
CA VAL A 126 -14.19 11.11 -2.11
C VAL A 126 -15.70 10.89 -2.35
N SER A 127 -16.11 9.69 -2.73
CA SER A 127 -17.51 9.36 -2.96
C SER A 127 -18.31 9.30 -1.65
N ASN A 128 -17.71 8.73 -0.60
CA ASN A 128 -18.37 8.54 0.69
C ASN A 128 -18.25 9.77 1.61
N TYR A 129 -17.24 10.63 1.40
CA TYR A 129 -16.91 11.76 2.28
C TYR A 129 -16.38 12.96 1.49
N GLN A 130 -16.46 14.17 2.05
CA GLN A 130 -15.80 15.34 1.46
C GLN A 130 -14.28 15.26 1.70
N ALA A 131 -13.57 14.57 0.82
CA ALA A 131 -12.13 14.36 0.93
C ALA A 131 -11.31 15.50 0.33
N THR A 132 -10.05 15.61 0.77
CA THR A 132 -9.03 16.48 0.19
C THR A 132 -7.79 15.65 -0.13
N THR A 133 -7.27 15.76 -1.35
CA THR A 133 -5.97 15.19 -1.71
C THR A 133 -4.85 16.09 -1.21
N THR A 134 -3.79 15.49 -0.66
CA THR A 134 -2.71 16.24 -0.02
C THR A 134 -1.36 15.61 -0.37
N GLY A 135 -0.38 16.43 -0.74
CA GLY A 135 1.01 16.00 -0.87
C GLY A 135 1.79 16.15 0.46
N GLY A 136 2.89 15.42 0.59
CA GLY A 136 3.84 15.55 1.72
C GLY A 136 3.78 14.45 2.78
N LEU A 137 2.98 13.42 2.57
CA LEU A 137 2.96 12.18 3.35
C LEU A 137 3.05 11.00 2.39
N GLY A 138 4.14 10.23 2.46
CA GLY A 138 4.47 9.27 1.40
C GLY A 138 4.74 9.97 0.06
N ASP A 139 4.32 9.34 -1.03
CA ASP A 139 4.32 9.93 -2.36
C ASP A 139 3.02 10.72 -2.58
N GLU A 140 1.89 10.10 -2.24
CA GLU A 140 0.54 10.66 -2.39
C GLU A 140 -0.37 10.23 -1.23
N ALA A 141 -1.27 11.12 -0.83
CA ALA A 141 -2.23 10.85 0.24
C ALA A 141 -3.60 11.46 -0.05
N CYS A 142 -4.64 10.74 0.37
CA CYS A 142 -6.03 11.14 0.24
C CYS A 142 -6.70 11.01 1.61
N VAL A 143 -7.27 12.11 2.11
CA VAL A 143 -7.84 12.16 3.46
C VAL A 143 -9.24 12.74 3.44
N ALA A 144 -10.16 12.07 4.12
CA ALA A 144 -11.45 12.62 4.49
C ALA A 144 -11.52 12.83 5.99
N THR A 145 -12.25 13.87 6.38
CA THR A 145 -12.53 14.15 7.79
C THR A 145 -13.98 14.55 7.96
N GLU A 146 -14.58 14.11 9.06
CA GLU A 146 -15.91 14.51 9.45
C GLU A 146 -15.93 14.83 10.95
N THR A 147 -16.55 15.93 11.32
CA THR A 147 -16.76 16.32 12.72
C THR A 147 -18.23 16.64 12.91
N SER A 148 -18.90 15.87 13.76
CA SER A 148 -20.21 16.23 14.28
C SER A 148 -20.05 17.29 15.38
N GLY A 149 -21.07 18.14 15.56
CA GLY A 149 -21.04 19.32 16.44
C GLY A 149 -20.78 19.04 17.93
N THR A 150 -21.04 20.01 18.81
CA THR A 150 -20.70 19.91 20.25
C THR A 150 -21.24 18.64 20.91
N GLY A 151 -20.33 17.79 21.41
CA GLY A 151 -20.66 16.49 22.02
C GLY A 151 -20.85 15.33 21.03
N GLY A 152 -20.67 15.59 19.73
CA GLY A 152 -20.66 14.60 18.67
C GLY A 152 -19.27 14.01 18.43
N THR A 153 -19.19 13.17 17.40
CA THR A 153 -18.05 12.34 17.05
C THR A 153 -17.15 13.06 16.04
N ALA A 154 -15.88 12.66 15.97
CA ALA A 154 -14.98 13.04 14.90
C ALA A 154 -14.40 11.80 14.24
N PHE A 155 -14.20 11.87 12.93
CA PHE A 155 -13.79 10.77 12.08
C PHE A 155 -12.77 11.26 11.06
N ALA A 156 -11.80 10.41 10.74
CA ALA A 156 -10.91 10.58 9.61
C ALA A 156 -10.63 9.24 8.94
N ASP A 157 -10.56 9.24 7.61
CA ASP A 157 -10.11 8.13 6.78
C ASP A 157 -8.98 8.63 5.89
N LEU A 158 -7.84 7.96 5.93
CA LEU A 158 -6.63 8.33 5.23
C LEU A 158 -6.10 7.09 4.49
N VAL A 159 -5.82 7.27 3.21
CA VAL A 159 -5.02 6.33 2.42
C VAL A 159 -3.76 7.05 1.94
N VAL A 160 -2.61 6.39 2.07
CA VAL A 160 -1.30 6.88 1.64
C VAL A 160 -0.66 5.85 0.74
N ARG A 161 -0.11 6.30 -0.38
CA ARG A 161 0.79 5.52 -1.22
C ARG A 161 2.22 5.96 -1.01
N HIS A 162 3.12 5.00 -0.84
CA HIS A 162 4.56 5.23 -0.83
C HIS A 162 5.28 4.12 -1.58
N GLY A 163 5.78 4.41 -2.78
CA GLY A 163 6.31 3.40 -3.69
C GLY A 163 5.25 2.34 -3.99
N ALA A 164 5.55 1.10 -3.60
CA ALA A 164 4.66 -0.05 -3.73
C ALA A 164 3.83 -0.35 -2.46
N ASP A 165 3.94 0.49 -1.43
CA ASP A 165 3.23 0.30 -0.17
C ASP A 165 1.97 1.18 -0.13
N ILE A 166 0.87 0.62 0.37
CA ILE A 166 -0.36 1.33 0.69
C ILE A 166 -0.60 1.25 2.19
N VAL A 167 -0.82 2.41 2.81
CA VAL A 167 -1.16 2.54 4.24
C VAL A 167 -2.55 3.12 4.35
N TRP A 168 -3.44 2.41 5.05
CA TRP A 168 -4.74 2.92 5.46
C TRP A 168 -4.74 3.23 6.95
N VAL A 169 -5.31 4.39 7.30
CA VAL A 169 -5.54 4.79 8.69
C VAL A 169 -6.97 5.31 8.80
N ARG A 170 -7.77 4.62 9.60
CA ARG A 170 -9.13 5.05 9.95
C ARG A 170 -9.19 5.35 11.44
N TYR A 171 -9.63 6.55 11.79
CA TYR A 171 -9.71 7.01 13.16
C TYR A 171 -11.09 7.58 13.45
N TYR A 172 -11.61 7.24 14.62
CA TYR A 172 -12.90 7.68 15.10
C TYR A 172 -12.85 7.94 16.60
N VAL A 173 -13.46 9.02 17.06
CA VAL A 173 -13.50 9.35 18.49
C VAL A 173 -14.76 10.12 18.90
N ASN A 174 -15.19 9.89 20.14
CA ASN A 174 -16.23 10.61 20.84
C ASN A 174 -15.75 10.95 22.27
N PRO A 175 -16.00 12.16 22.78
CA PRO A 175 -16.41 13.34 22.01
C PRO A 175 -15.28 13.78 21.05
N GLY A 176 -15.64 14.13 19.83
CA GLY A 176 -14.72 14.58 18.79
C GLY A 176 -14.54 16.10 18.70
N ALA A 177 -15.31 16.87 19.48
CA ALA A 177 -15.25 18.32 19.44
C ALA A 177 -13.85 18.84 19.82
N GLY A 178 -13.23 19.61 18.93
CA GLY A 178 -11.89 20.18 19.13
C GLY A 178 -10.73 19.22 18.87
N VAL A 179 -10.99 17.99 18.42
CA VAL A 179 -9.95 17.04 18.02
C VAL A 179 -9.56 17.28 16.57
N ASP A 180 -8.27 17.51 16.32
CA ASP A 180 -7.72 17.55 14.96
C ASP A 180 -7.51 16.12 14.43
N VAL A 181 -8.61 15.49 14.00
CA VAL A 181 -8.60 14.10 13.49
C VAL A 181 -7.73 13.94 12.25
N ARG A 182 -7.55 15.01 11.44
CA ARG A 182 -6.64 14.99 10.29
C ARG A 182 -5.20 14.79 10.74
N GLN A 183 -4.75 15.62 11.70
CA GLN A 183 -3.39 15.50 12.21
C GLN A 183 -3.16 14.13 12.86
N ARG A 184 -4.16 13.57 13.56
CA ARG A 184 -4.03 12.25 14.19
C ARG A 184 -3.75 11.13 13.18
N VAL A 185 -4.51 11.07 12.07
CA VAL A 185 -4.28 10.03 11.06
C VAL A 185 -2.96 10.24 10.32
N VAL A 186 -2.54 11.49 10.11
CA VAL A 186 -1.23 11.84 9.53
C VAL A 186 -0.10 11.39 10.44
N ASP A 187 -0.17 11.63 11.75
CA ASP A 187 0.85 11.21 12.71
C ASP A 187 1.00 9.68 12.74
N VAL A 188 -0.11 8.95 12.71
CA VAL A 188 -0.12 7.48 12.66
C VAL A 188 0.52 6.98 11.35
N ALA A 189 0.08 7.50 10.21
CA ALA A 189 0.63 7.10 8.92
C ALA A 189 2.12 7.41 8.80
N ALA A 190 2.57 8.59 9.25
CA ALA A 190 3.98 8.95 9.26
C ALA A 190 4.81 7.99 10.12
N ARG A 191 4.26 7.54 11.26
CA ARG A 191 4.92 6.56 12.12
C ARG A 191 4.99 5.17 11.49
N VAL A 192 3.93 4.74 10.80
CA VAL A 192 3.93 3.49 10.03
C VAL A 192 5.00 3.53 8.96
N LEU A 193 5.01 4.58 8.13
CA LEU A 193 6.00 4.77 7.05
C LEU A 193 7.44 4.83 7.57
N ALA A 194 7.68 5.39 8.75
CA ALA A 194 9.02 5.42 9.35
C ALA A 194 9.47 4.06 9.93
N GLY A 195 8.55 3.12 10.12
CA GLY A 195 8.82 1.81 10.70
C GLY A 195 8.96 0.66 9.70
N VAL A 196 8.82 0.92 8.40
CA VAL A 196 8.78 -0.09 7.33
C VAL A 196 9.88 0.05 6.27
#